data_AF-Q11BL7-F1
#
_entry.id   AF-Q11BL7-F1
#
_cell.length_a   1.000
_cell.length_b   1.000
_cell.length_c   1.000
_cell.angle_alpha   90.00
_cell.angle_beta   90.00
_cell.angle_gamma   90.00
#
_symmetry.space_group_name_H-M   'P 1'
#
loop_
_entity.id
_entity.type
_entity.pdbx_description
1 polymer ?
#
loop_
_entity_poly.entity_id
_entity_poly.type
_entity_poly.pdbx_seq_one_letter_code
_entity_poly.pdbx_strand_id
1 'polypeptide(L)'
;MSTKIAALPPRFLRTKEAAAFLGLSPRTLEKHRTYGTGPAYRKLGGRVVYAVDDLEAWADRGAVTSTSDPRGTVLPAKRHDPHPPAHSGRYAR
;
A
#
# COMPACT_ATOMS: atom_id res chain seq x y z
N MET A 1 -7.75 -13.64 40.29
CA MET A 1 -6.58 -13.96 39.45
C MET A 1 -6.87 -13.43 38.05
N SER A 2 -6.34 -12.23 37.74
CA SER A 2 -6.60 -11.56 36.47
C SER A 2 -5.74 -12.20 35.39
N THR A 3 -6.34 -13.01 34.52
CA THR A 3 -5.67 -13.53 33.34
C THR A 3 -5.46 -12.35 32.40
N LYS A 4 -4.23 -11.83 32.39
CA LYS A 4 -3.73 -10.96 31.33
C LYS A 4 -3.68 -11.80 30.06
N ILE A 5 -4.80 -11.85 29.34
CA ILE A 5 -4.80 -12.27 27.95
C ILE A 5 -3.88 -11.26 27.29
N ALA A 6 -2.65 -11.67 26.99
CA ALA A 6 -1.70 -10.83 26.28
C ALA A 6 -2.45 -10.28 25.08
N ALA A 7 -2.68 -8.97 25.11
CA ALA A 7 -3.37 -8.20 24.11
C ALA A 7 -2.49 -8.22 22.84
N LEU A 8 -2.42 -9.36 22.16
CA LEU A 8 -1.97 -9.37 20.79
C LEU A 8 -3.06 -8.60 20.05
N PRO A 9 -2.75 -7.41 19.49
CA PRO A 9 -3.72 -6.73 18.63
C PRO A 9 -4.15 -7.71 17.54
N PRO A 10 -5.39 -7.61 17.04
CA PRO A 10 -5.86 -8.46 15.95
C PRO A 10 -4.84 -8.36 14.81
N ARG A 11 -4.05 -9.42 14.62
CA ARG A 11 -2.86 -9.39 13.76
C ARG A 11 -3.20 -9.08 12.31
N PHE A 12 -4.48 -9.17 11.94
CA PHE A 12 -4.99 -9.03 10.60
C PHE A 12 -6.27 -8.19 10.58
N LEU A 13 -6.24 -7.08 9.85
CA LEU A 13 -7.36 -6.20 9.56
C LEU A 13 -7.95 -6.52 8.18
N ARG A 14 -9.27 -6.42 8.05
CA ARG A 14 -9.92 -6.48 6.72
C ARG A 14 -9.75 -5.16 5.99
N THR A 15 -10.06 -5.13 4.69
CA THR A 15 -9.94 -3.91 3.87
C THR A 15 -10.59 -2.68 4.48
N LYS A 16 -11.80 -2.79 5.05
CA LYS A 16 -12.51 -1.63 5.64
C LYS A 16 -11.77 -1.08 6.87
N GLU A 17 -11.30 -1.98 7.72
CA GLU A 17 -10.57 -1.64 8.95
C GLU A 17 -9.18 -1.09 8.64
N ALA A 18 -8.46 -1.72 7.70
CA ALA A 18 -7.18 -1.25 7.21
C ALA A 18 -7.27 0.13 6.55
N ALA A 19 -8.36 0.39 5.81
CA ALA A 19 -8.61 1.69 5.21
C ALA A 19 -8.84 2.75 6.29
N ALA A 20 -9.66 2.43 7.31
CA ALA A 20 -9.89 3.32 8.44
C ALA A 20 -8.59 3.59 9.23
N PHE A 21 -7.75 2.57 9.43
CA PHE A 21 -6.44 2.71 10.08
C PHE A 21 -5.52 3.70 9.36
N LEU A 22 -5.49 3.64 8.02
CA LEU A 22 -4.65 4.53 7.19
C LEU A 22 -5.32 5.87 6.84
N GLY A 23 -6.57 6.11 7.25
CA GLY A 23 -7.33 7.30 6.82
C GLY A 23 -7.67 7.33 5.32
N LEU A 24 -7.68 6.17 4.66
CA LEU A 24 -7.96 6.03 3.22
C LEU A 24 -9.36 5.45 2.98
N SER A 25 -9.85 5.54 1.75
CA SER A 25 -11.06 4.82 1.36
C SER A 25 -10.76 3.32 1.09
N PRO A 26 -11.70 2.40 1.39
CA PRO A 26 -11.55 0.98 1.03
C PRO A 26 -11.29 0.77 -0.47
N ARG A 27 -11.93 1.59 -1.32
CA ARG A 27 -11.75 1.59 -2.77
C ARG A 27 -10.33 1.97 -3.19
N THR A 28 -9.68 2.86 -2.44
CA THR A 28 -8.28 3.24 -2.66
C THR A 28 -7.35 2.06 -2.35
N LEU A 29 -7.57 1.34 -1.24
CA LEU A 29 -6.81 0.13 -0.92
C LEU A 29 -7.04 -1.02 -1.91
N GLU A 30 -8.23 -1.12 -2.51
CA GLU A 30 -8.48 -2.04 -3.64
C GLU A 30 -7.62 -1.69 -4.85
N LYS A 31 -7.57 -0.40 -5.24
CA LYS A 31 -6.73 0.05 -6.35
C LYS A 31 -5.25 -0.21 -6.09
N HIS A 32 -4.77 0.09 -4.88
CA HIS A 32 -3.41 -0.20 -4.46
C HIS A 32 -3.05 -1.69 -4.54
N ARG A 33 -4.02 -2.60 -4.30
CA ARG A 33 -3.83 -4.03 -4.53
C ARG A 33 -3.68 -4.38 -6.00
N THR A 34 -4.51 -3.80 -6.86
CA THR A 34 -4.45 -4.03 -8.31
C THR A 34 -3.15 -3.53 -8.91
N TYR A 35 -2.66 -2.37 -8.47
CA TYR A 35 -1.45 -1.74 -9.00
C TYR A 35 -0.16 -2.17 -8.30
N GLY A 36 -0.25 -2.92 -7.19
CA GLY A 36 0.92 -3.34 -6.42
C GLY A 36 1.62 -2.19 -5.67
N THR A 37 1.00 -1.02 -5.56
CA THR A 37 1.57 0.15 -4.87
C THR A 37 1.16 0.25 -3.39
N GLY A 38 0.42 -0.74 -2.90
CA GLY A 38 -0.17 -0.77 -1.56
C GLY A 38 0.65 -1.49 -0.49
N PRO A 39 0.10 -1.52 0.75
CA PRO A 39 0.62 -2.37 1.81
C PRO A 39 0.49 -3.85 1.43
N ALA A 40 1.35 -4.68 2.02
CA ALA A 40 1.32 -6.12 1.78
C ALA A 40 0.00 -6.71 2.28
N TYR A 41 -0.63 -7.54 1.44
CA TYR A 41 -1.90 -8.18 1.75
C TYR A 41 -1.75 -9.70 1.70
N ARG A 42 -2.59 -10.40 2.47
CA ARG A 42 -2.60 -11.86 2.57
C ARG A 42 -3.98 -12.39 2.18
N LYS A 43 -4.02 -13.48 1.42
CA LYS A 43 -5.26 -14.17 1.04
C LYS A 43 -5.49 -15.35 1.98
N LEU A 44 -6.49 -15.25 2.85
CA LEU A 44 -6.89 -16.31 3.77
C LEU A 44 -8.28 -16.80 3.40
N GLY A 45 -8.37 -18.00 2.79
CA GLY A 45 -9.65 -18.65 2.47
C GLY A 45 -10.61 -17.78 1.64
N GLY A 46 -10.09 -17.07 0.63
CA GLY A 46 -10.86 -16.16 -0.22
C GLY A 46 -11.06 -14.75 0.34
N ARG A 47 -10.63 -14.47 1.58
CA ARG A 47 -10.65 -13.13 2.18
C ARG A 47 -9.29 -12.47 2.07
N VAL A 48 -9.29 -11.15 1.82
CA VAL A 48 -8.08 -10.34 1.83
C VAL A 48 -7.95 -9.65 3.19
N VAL A 49 -6.80 -9.84 3.83
CA VAL A 49 -6.45 -9.22 5.10
C VAL A 49 -5.08 -8.55 5.04
N TYR A 50 -4.87 -7.60 5.93
CA TYR A 50 -3.63 -6.82 6.08
C TYR A 50 -3.10 -6.99 7.49
N ALA A 51 -1.80 -7.24 7.65
CA ALA A 51 -1.22 -7.17 8.98
C ALA A 51 -1.07 -5.70 9.41
N VAL A 52 -1.26 -5.43 10.70
CA VAL A 52 -1.03 -4.08 11.23
C VAL A 52 0.41 -3.64 10.97
N ASP A 53 1.38 -4.52 11.22
CA ASP A 53 2.81 -4.27 10.96
C ASP A 53 3.07 -3.91 9.48
N ASP A 54 2.37 -4.57 8.55
CA ASP A 54 2.52 -4.32 7.10
C ASP A 54 1.90 -2.97 6.69
N LEU A 55 0.85 -2.52 7.39
CA LEU A 55 0.21 -1.22 7.18
C LEU A 55 1.08 -0.08 7.71
N GLU A 56 1.62 -0.23 8.92
CA GLU A 56 2.56 0.72 9.52
C GLU A 56 3.83 0.85 8.67
N ALA A 57 4.47 -0.28 8.33
CA ALA A 57 5.66 -0.27 7.47
C ALA A 57 5.40 0.37 6.09
N TRP A 58 4.19 0.25 5.55
CA TRP A 58 3.83 0.93 4.30
C TRP A 58 3.59 2.43 4.49
N ALA A 59 2.95 2.84 5.58
CA ALA A 59 2.79 4.23 5.94
C ALA A 59 4.15 4.91 6.16
N ASP A 60 5.06 4.24 6.86
CA ASP A 60 6.43 4.72 7.10
C ASP A 60 7.24 4.84 5.80
N ARG A 61 7.07 3.90 4.85
CA ARG A 61 7.66 4.03 3.50
C ARG A 61 7.13 5.23 2.71
N GLY A 62 5.90 5.65 3.00
CA GLY A 62 5.26 6.82 2.42
C GLY A 62 5.49 8.10 3.23
N ALA A 63 6.08 8.00 4.41
CA ALA A 63 6.35 9.14 5.27
C ALA A 63 7.46 9.98 4.64
N VAL A 64 7.06 11.14 4.15
CA VAL A 64 7.99 12.13 3.60
C VAL A 64 8.12 13.24 4.63
N THR A 65 9.31 13.41 5.20
CA THR A 65 9.57 14.46 6.21
C THR A 65 9.67 15.86 5.58
N SER A 66 9.84 15.95 4.26
CA SER A 66 9.92 17.21 3.53
C SER A 66 9.30 17.08 2.14
N THR A 67 8.46 18.02 1.73
CA THR A 67 7.77 18.05 0.41
C THR A 67 8.74 18.01 -0.80
N SER A 68 10.04 18.22 -0.56
CA SER A 68 11.12 18.16 -1.56
C SER A 68 11.93 16.85 -1.53
N ASP A 69 11.60 15.89 -0.66
CA ASP A 69 12.34 14.63 -0.58
C ASP A 69 11.81 13.62 -1.63
N PRO A 70 12.61 13.24 -2.63
CA PRO A 70 12.19 12.31 -3.70
C PRO A 70 11.96 10.87 -3.19
N ARG A 71 12.09 10.63 -1.88
CA ARG A 71 11.96 9.32 -1.23
C ARG A 71 10.55 8.92 -0.85
N GLY A 72 9.53 9.71 -1.15
CA GLY A 72 8.13 9.29 -1.06
C GLY A 72 7.86 8.09 -1.96
N THR A 73 8.17 6.89 -1.46
CA THR A 73 8.25 5.65 -2.26
C THR A 73 6.87 5.04 -2.49
N VAL A 74 5.85 5.55 -1.78
CA VAL A 74 4.46 5.15 -1.98
C VAL A 74 3.91 5.84 -3.22
N LEU A 75 4.00 5.11 -4.33
CA LEU A 75 3.44 5.54 -5.60
C LEU A 75 1.90 5.66 -5.51
N PRO A 76 1.30 6.68 -6.18
CA PRO A 76 -0.15 6.80 -6.23
C PRO A 76 -0.78 5.55 -6.84
N ALA A 77 -2.02 5.24 -6.44
CA ALA A 77 -2.84 4.16 -6.99
C ALA A 77 -3.35 4.46 -8.43
N LYS A 78 -2.41 4.76 -9.32
CA LYS A 78 -2.60 5.03 -10.74
C LYS A 78 -1.83 3.98 -11.54
N ARG A 79 -2.28 3.72 -12.77
CA ARG A 79 -1.50 2.94 -13.73
C ARG A 79 -0.17 3.65 -13.97
N HIS A 80 0.91 2.96 -13.63
CA HIS A 80 2.24 3.33 -14.07
C HIS A 80 2.51 2.50 -15.32
N ASP A 81 2.51 3.15 -16.49
CA ASP A 81 2.92 2.49 -17.73
C ASP A 81 4.40 2.10 -17.60
N PRO A 82 4.75 0.82 -17.73
CA PRO A 82 6.15 0.45 -17.83
C PRO A 82 6.62 0.88 -19.22
N HIS A 83 7.60 1.78 -19.25
CA HIS A 83 8.40 2.19 -20.41
C HIS A 83 7.90 3.43 -21.19
N PRO A 84 8.73 4.48 -21.38
CA PRO A 84 8.45 5.52 -22.36
C PRO A 84 8.48 4.92 -23.77
N PRO A 85 7.70 5.42 -24.74
CA PRO A 85 7.86 4.98 -26.12
C PRO A 85 9.29 5.29 -26.54
N ALA A 86 10.06 4.23 -26.87
CA ALA A 86 11.34 4.37 -27.51
C ALA A 86 11.12 5.24 -28.75
N HIS A 87 11.60 6.49 -28.71
CA HIS A 87 11.59 7.35 -29.87
C HIS A 87 12.58 6.73 -30.86
N SER A 88 12.09 5.82 -31.71
CA SER A 88 12.83 5.34 -32.87
C SER A 88 13.08 6.57 -33.73
N GLY A 89 14.33 7.04 -33.71
CA GLY A 89 14.79 8.17 -34.49
C GLY A 89 14.38 8.02 -35.95
N ARG A 90 13.55 8.96 -36.42
CA ARG A 90 13.37 9.22 -37.84
C ARG A 90 13.85 10.62 -38.14
N TYR A 91 15.17 10.76 -38.24
CA TYR A 91 15.79 11.80 -39.04
C TYR A 91 16.85 11.15 -39.93
N ALA A 92 16.41 10.77 -41.11
CA ALA A 92 17.26 10.53 -42.26
C ALA A 92 16.45 10.80 -43.54
N ARG A 93 16.42 12.06 -43.97
CA ARG A 93 16.86 12.49 -45.31
C ARG A 93 16.78 14.00 -45.44
#